data_AF-A0A068RQM3-F1
#
_entry.id   AF-A0A068RQM3-F1
#
_cell.length_a   1.000
_cell.length_b   1.000
_cell.length_c   1.000
_cell.angle_alpha   90.00
_cell.angle_beta   90.00
_cell.angle_gamma   90.00
#
_symmetry.space_group_name_H-M   'P 1'
#
loop_
_entity.id
_entity.type
_entity.pdbx_description
1 polymer ?
#
loop_
_entity_poly.entity_id
_entity_poly.type
_entity_poly.pdbx_seq_one_letter_code
_entity_poly.pdbx_strand_id
1 'polypeptide(L)'
;MSNESTNYTVADLIPRIQSNIDSLEYPAAYAFCKKALELEPSNAELLEVTGQVEMELERFQEARDHMLAAIQVSPESGYSKYMYLGQMSVEKEAIQAFEKGVQLMIKEREQQAEGSEEYMLVSAKIASALCSMTEIYLTDCCFEPEAEQKCEEYLEQAQQISPETPEVYQLLASVRLSQQRNEEAVSILQQSMSLWMNKEFGDPAIPIYDSRLSLVRLLLEIGMFEQAFTVLEGLQKENDQVVDLWYLYGWAYYCLGDDEHTSQEERQGHWEDARDCLETAVKLFYTVGSDDQAMFDHSQELIAIINQVVPPSAPEEEQQQQQQATGDDIDFDDDDDDAMEM
;
A
#
# COMPACT_ATOMS: atom_id res chain seq x y z
N MET A 1 44.92 15.48 35.45
CA MET A 1 44.57 15.23 34.04
C MET A 1 43.30 15.99 33.77
N SER A 2 43.47 17.14 33.12
CA SER A 2 42.38 18.05 32.76
C SER A 2 41.47 17.32 31.80
N ASN A 3 40.20 17.16 32.15
CA ASN A 3 39.18 16.64 31.25
C ASN A 3 38.95 17.76 30.21
N GLU A 4 39.63 17.68 29.07
CA GLU A 4 39.33 18.54 27.92
C GLU A 4 37.92 18.15 27.45
N SER A 5 36.92 18.83 28.00
CA SER A 5 35.57 18.83 27.46
C SER A 5 35.67 19.44 26.07
N THR A 6 35.78 18.58 25.05
CA THR A 6 35.72 18.96 23.64
C THR A 6 34.42 19.75 23.45
N ASN A 7 34.54 21.07 23.33
CA ASN A 7 33.40 21.96 23.07
C ASN A 7 33.03 21.75 21.61
N TYR A 8 32.05 20.88 21.37
CA TYR A 8 31.47 20.69 20.04
C TYR A 8 30.64 21.92 19.68
N THR A 9 30.75 22.38 18.44
CA THR A 9 29.83 23.36 17.86
C THR A 9 28.67 22.65 17.17
N VAL A 10 27.58 23.36 16.88
CA VAL A 10 26.48 22.80 16.08
C VAL A 10 26.97 22.30 14.71
N ALA A 11 27.91 23.02 14.07
CA ALA A 11 28.50 22.62 12.80
C ALA A 11 29.28 21.29 12.88
N ASP A 12 29.83 20.94 14.05
CA ASP A 12 30.48 19.64 14.28
C ASP A 12 29.47 18.50 14.51
N LEU A 13 28.25 18.83 14.92
CA LEU A 13 27.20 17.88 15.28
C LEU A 13 26.30 17.54 14.09
N ILE A 14 25.99 18.49 13.20
CA ILE A 14 25.13 18.27 12.02
C ILE A 14 25.60 17.07 11.17
N PRO A 15 26.89 16.95 10.78
CA PRO A 15 27.32 15.79 9.98
C PRO A 15 27.17 14.46 10.71
N ARG A 16 27.25 14.48 12.05
CA ARG A 16 27.04 13.28 12.87
C ARG A 16 25.58 12.90 12.94
N ILE A 17 24.69 13.89 13.09
CA ILE A 17 23.24 13.67 13.02
C ILE A 17 22.92 13.03 11.67
N GLN A 18 23.33 13.66 10.57
CA GLN A 18 23.06 13.16 9.23
C GLN A 18 23.63 11.76 8.99
N SER A 19 24.89 11.51 9.35
CA SER A 19 25.49 10.18 9.20
C SER A 19 24.78 9.09 9.99
N ASN A 20 24.21 9.39 11.16
CA ASN A 20 23.44 8.41 11.93
C ASN A 20 22.05 8.21 11.33
N ILE A 21 21.41 9.27 10.81
CA ILE A 21 20.15 9.15 10.04
C ILE A 21 20.37 8.28 8.80
N ASP A 22 21.41 8.54 8.01
CA ASP A 22 21.75 7.76 6.81
C ASP A 22 22.07 6.29 7.13
N SER A 23 22.51 6.01 8.36
CA SER A 23 22.78 4.65 8.85
C SER A 23 21.60 4.02 9.61
N LEU A 24 20.45 4.71 9.67
CA LEU A 24 19.25 4.32 10.42
C LEU A 24 19.49 4.15 11.94
N GLU A 25 20.55 4.75 12.47
CA GLU A 25 20.92 4.74 13.89
C GLU A 25 20.22 5.90 14.64
N TYR A 26 18.88 5.90 14.59
CA TYR A 26 18.04 6.98 15.13
C TYR A 26 18.28 7.29 16.62
N PRO A 27 18.50 6.31 17.52
CA PRO A 27 18.82 6.62 18.92
C PRO A 27 20.12 7.42 19.08
N ALA A 28 21.12 7.15 18.24
CA ALA A 28 22.38 7.87 18.24
C ALA A 28 22.23 9.26 17.60
N ALA A 29 21.52 9.37 16.49
CA ALA A 29 21.14 10.65 15.88
C ALA A 29 20.45 11.56 16.91
N TYR A 30 19.49 11.01 17.66
CA TYR A 30 18.74 11.74 18.68
C TYR A 30 19.63 12.30 19.80
N ALA A 31 20.63 11.53 20.24
CA ALA A 31 21.58 12.01 21.24
C ALA A 31 22.40 13.23 20.74
N PHE A 32 22.77 13.24 19.45
CA PHE A 32 23.43 14.38 18.83
C PHE A 32 22.48 15.56 18.62
N CYS A 33 21.23 15.32 18.21
CA CYS A 33 20.18 16.33 18.10
C CYS A 33 19.99 17.09 19.42
N LYS A 34 19.82 16.36 20.53
CA LYS A 34 19.68 16.98 21.86
C LYS A 34 20.84 17.88 22.21
N LYS A 35 22.07 17.42 21.95
CA LYS A 35 23.27 18.23 22.19
C LYS A 35 23.35 19.46 21.30
N ALA A 36 22.90 19.36 20.05
CA ALA A 36 22.86 20.49 19.12
C ALA A 36 21.81 21.53 19.56
N LEU A 37 20.63 21.09 19.99
CA LEU A 37 19.57 21.96 20.51
C LEU A 37 19.93 22.61 21.86
N GLU A 38 20.76 21.97 22.70
CA GLU A 38 21.31 22.63 23.90
C GLU A 38 22.18 23.85 23.55
N LEU A 39 22.86 23.82 22.39
CA LEU A 39 23.71 24.91 21.91
C LEU A 39 22.89 25.97 21.16
N GLU A 40 21.93 25.56 20.35
CA GLU A 40 21.05 26.45 19.57
C GLU A 40 19.56 26.04 19.68
N PRO A 41 18.87 26.40 20.79
CA PRO A 41 17.50 25.95 21.05
C PRO A 41 16.44 26.46 20.08
N SER A 42 16.76 27.49 19.30
CA SER A 42 15.84 28.16 18.37
C SER A 42 16.31 28.06 16.93
N ASN A 43 17.15 27.07 16.61
CA ASN A 43 17.54 26.79 15.23
C ASN A 43 16.44 25.95 14.56
N ALA A 44 15.73 26.53 13.59
CA ALA A 44 14.58 25.89 12.93
C ALA A 44 14.97 24.56 12.25
N GLU A 45 16.12 24.51 11.57
CA GLU A 45 16.59 23.30 10.88
C GLU A 45 16.88 22.17 11.88
N LEU A 46 17.51 22.47 13.02
CA LEU A 46 17.75 21.48 14.07
C LEU A 46 16.45 21.00 14.72
N LEU A 47 15.47 21.89 14.93
CA LEU A 47 14.15 21.52 15.45
C LEU A 47 13.44 20.56 14.48
N GLU A 48 13.48 20.85 13.18
CA GLU A 48 12.90 19.99 12.14
C GLU A 48 13.59 18.62 12.10
N VAL A 49 14.92 18.57 12.04
CA VAL A 49 15.68 17.31 12.01
C VAL A 49 15.45 16.50 13.30
N THR A 50 15.36 17.16 14.46
CA THR A 50 15.06 16.47 15.73
C THR A 50 13.68 15.85 15.70
N GLY A 51 12.65 16.58 15.25
CA GLY A 51 11.31 16.03 15.14
C GLY A 51 11.24 14.88 14.14
N GLN A 52 12.00 14.91 13.03
CA GLN A 52 12.11 13.78 12.09
C GLN A 52 12.68 12.54 12.76
N VAL A 53 13.79 12.68 13.50
CA VAL A 53 14.38 11.56 14.25
C VAL A 53 13.43 11.04 15.33
N GLU A 54 12.64 11.91 15.95
CA GLU A 54 11.63 11.51 16.93
C GLU A 54 10.47 10.73 16.31
N MET A 55 10.06 11.06 15.07
CA MET A 55 9.08 10.25 14.32
C MET A 55 9.55 8.82 14.13
N GLU A 56 10.81 8.63 13.72
CA GLU A 56 11.44 7.31 13.51
C GLU A 56 11.62 6.53 14.82
N LEU A 57 11.62 7.23 15.96
CA LEU A 57 11.64 6.64 17.29
C LEU A 57 10.24 6.47 17.89
N GLU A 58 9.17 6.69 17.11
CA GLU A 58 7.77 6.65 17.54
C GLU A 58 7.45 7.61 18.71
N ARG A 59 8.22 8.69 18.83
CA ARG A 59 8.05 9.76 19.83
C ARG A 59 7.15 10.86 19.27
N PHE A 60 5.94 10.49 18.91
CA PHE A 60 5.03 11.36 18.15
C PHE A 60 4.72 12.69 18.86
N GLN A 61 4.59 12.68 20.19
CA GLN A 61 4.29 13.90 20.93
C GLN A 61 5.48 14.86 20.94
N GLU A 62 6.69 14.36 21.22
CA GLU A 62 7.90 15.20 21.18
C GLU A 62 8.17 15.72 19.76
N ALA A 63 7.99 14.87 18.74
CA ALA A 63 8.12 15.27 17.34
C ALA A 63 7.18 16.42 17.01
N ARG A 64 5.91 16.31 17.40
CA ARG A 64 4.91 17.37 17.22
C ARG A 64 5.33 18.67 17.90
N ASP A 65 5.82 18.61 19.13
CA ASP A 65 6.26 19.80 19.88
C ASP A 65 7.45 20.50 19.18
N HIS A 66 8.43 19.74 18.68
CA HIS A 66 9.55 20.30 17.92
C HIS A 66 9.13 20.88 16.57
N MET A 67 8.20 20.24 15.85
CA MET A 67 7.66 20.77 14.60
C MET A 67 6.94 22.11 14.83
N LEU A 68 6.13 22.21 15.89
CA LEU A 68 5.47 23.46 16.28
C LEU A 68 6.49 24.55 16.67
N ALA A 69 7.55 24.20 17.38
CA ALA A 69 8.63 25.13 17.69
C ALA A 69 9.34 25.62 16.42
N ALA A 70 9.61 24.74 15.46
CA ALA A 70 10.19 25.10 14.17
C ALA A 70 9.29 26.06 13.38
N ILE A 71 7.98 25.86 13.39
CA ILE A 71 7.00 26.78 12.79
C ILE A 71 7.07 28.17 13.45
N GLN A 72 7.16 28.23 14.78
CA GLN A 72 7.24 29.51 15.49
C GLN A 72 8.50 30.31 15.12
N VAL A 73 9.62 29.62 14.90
CA VAL A 73 10.89 30.24 14.52
C VAL A 73 10.90 30.65 13.05
N SER A 74 10.45 29.77 12.15
CA SER A 74 10.54 29.96 10.70
C SER A 74 9.26 29.48 9.98
N PRO A 75 8.18 30.28 10.02
CA PRO A 75 6.88 29.87 9.47
C PRO A 75 6.84 29.84 7.93
N GLU A 76 7.73 30.57 7.26
CA GLU A 76 7.69 30.78 5.79
C GLU A 76 8.81 30.07 5.02
N SER A 77 9.56 29.18 5.65
CA SER A 77 10.65 28.40 5.02
C SER A 77 10.66 27.00 5.59
N GLY A 78 10.93 25.97 4.78
CA GLY A 78 10.90 24.55 5.17
C GLY A 78 9.47 23.99 5.19
N TYR A 79 9.07 23.26 4.15
CA TYR A 79 7.73 22.67 4.08
C TYR A 79 7.59 21.40 4.92
N SER A 80 8.70 20.70 5.20
CA SER A 80 8.73 19.37 5.86
C SER A 80 7.95 19.35 7.17
N LYS A 81 8.15 20.34 8.04
CA LYS A 81 7.45 20.43 9.34
C LYS A 81 5.93 20.46 9.22
N TYR A 82 5.42 21.08 8.16
CA TYR A 82 3.99 21.13 7.90
C TYR A 82 3.47 19.79 7.38
N MET A 83 4.26 19.04 6.61
CA MET A 83 3.91 17.69 6.17
C MET A 83 3.83 16.73 7.37
N TYR A 84 4.84 16.74 8.24
CA TYR A 84 4.84 15.92 9.46
C TYR A 84 3.70 16.30 10.40
N LEU A 85 3.44 17.60 10.57
CA LEU A 85 2.28 18.05 11.35
C LEU A 85 0.96 17.58 10.75
N GLY A 86 0.82 17.60 9.43
CA GLY A 86 -0.35 17.07 8.73
C GLY A 86 -0.60 15.60 9.08
N GLN A 87 0.45 14.77 8.98
CA GLN A 87 0.38 13.33 9.29
C GLN A 87 0.09 13.02 10.77
N MET A 88 0.50 13.90 11.69
CA MET A 88 0.25 13.75 13.14
C MET A 88 -1.03 14.45 13.62
N SER A 89 -1.78 15.08 12.72
CA SER A 89 -3.01 15.81 13.04
C SER A 89 -4.22 15.10 12.46
N VAL A 90 -5.41 15.57 12.78
CA VAL A 90 -6.68 15.01 12.30
C VAL A 90 -7.54 16.09 11.65
N GLU A 91 -8.49 15.65 10.82
CA GLU A 91 -9.53 16.51 10.25
C GLU A 91 -8.97 17.81 9.63
N LYS A 92 -9.59 18.97 9.95
CA LYS A 92 -9.22 20.28 9.40
C LYS A 92 -7.85 20.78 9.88
N GLU A 93 -7.33 20.30 11.00
CA GLU A 93 -5.97 20.67 11.45
C GLU A 93 -4.92 20.08 10.51
N ALA A 94 -5.09 18.80 10.14
CA ALA A 94 -4.22 18.14 9.17
C ALA A 94 -4.25 18.86 7.82
N ILE A 95 -5.46 19.18 7.33
CA ILE A 95 -5.64 19.92 6.08
C ILE A 95 -4.91 21.27 6.12
N GLN A 96 -5.06 22.07 7.18
CA GLN A 96 -4.38 23.36 7.30
C GLN A 96 -2.86 23.25 7.27
N ALA A 97 -2.31 22.22 7.92
CA ALA A 97 -0.88 21.96 7.90
C ALA A 97 -0.43 21.58 6.48
N PHE A 98 -1.10 20.62 5.83
CA PHE A 98 -0.79 20.22 4.46
C PHE A 98 -0.91 21.39 3.47
N GLU A 99 -1.98 22.19 3.52
CA GLU A 99 -2.16 23.36 2.67
C GLU A 99 -0.99 24.35 2.79
N LYS A 100 -0.54 24.62 4.03
CA LYS A 100 0.61 25.52 4.25
C LYS A 100 1.91 24.92 3.71
N GLY A 101 2.13 23.62 3.89
CA GLY A 101 3.31 22.98 3.34
C GLY A 101 3.29 22.89 1.81
N VAL A 102 2.13 22.62 1.18
CA VAL A 102 1.93 22.69 -0.27
C VAL A 102 2.22 24.10 -0.80
N GLN A 103 1.75 25.14 -0.11
CA GLN A 103 2.08 26.53 -0.46
C GLN A 103 3.59 26.78 -0.51
N LEU A 104 4.34 26.25 0.46
CA LEU A 104 5.80 26.39 0.51
C LEU A 104 6.49 25.55 -0.57
N MET A 105 6.03 24.32 -0.81
CA MET A 105 6.55 23.47 -1.89
C MET A 105 6.34 24.08 -3.28
N ILE A 106 5.20 24.73 -3.53
CA ILE A 106 4.95 25.44 -4.80
C ILE A 106 5.97 26.56 -4.99
N LYS A 107 6.22 27.39 -3.96
CA LYS A 107 7.24 28.45 -4.03
C LYS A 107 8.65 27.90 -4.25
N GLU A 108 8.95 26.74 -3.69
CA GLU A 108 10.24 26.06 -3.85
C GLU A 108 10.39 25.51 -5.27
N ARG A 109 9.35 24.85 -5.79
CA ARG A 109 9.27 24.33 -7.15
C ARG A 109 9.43 25.43 -8.21
N GLU A 110 8.85 26.61 -7.99
CA GLU A 110 9.00 27.77 -8.88
C GLU A 110 10.45 28.29 -8.99
N GLN A 111 11.30 27.96 -8.01
CA GLN A 111 12.72 28.32 -8.04
C GLN A 111 13.58 27.28 -8.75
N GLN A 112 13.02 26.10 -9.05
CA GLN A 112 13.72 25.04 -9.76
C GLN A 112 13.54 25.17 -11.27
N ALA A 113 14.53 24.67 -12.03
CA ALA A 113 14.39 24.55 -13.47
C ALA A 113 13.33 23.49 -13.81
N GLU A 114 12.37 23.83 -14.66
CA GLU A 114 11.35 22.90 -15.13
C GLU A 114 11.99 21.63 -15.73
N GLY A 115 11.53 20.45 -15.28
CA GLY A 115 12.08 19.16 -15.67
C GLY A 115 13.38 18.74 -14.97
N SER A 116 13.90 19.51 -14.01
CA SER A 116 14.98 19.04 -13.14
C SER A 116 14.51 17.93 -12.21
N GLU A 117 15.46 17.13 -11.69
CA GLU A 117 15.17 16.09 -10.70
C GLU A 117 14.47 16.67 -9.47
N GLU A 118 14.95 17.80 -8.94
CA GLU A 118 14.34 18.49 -7.80
C GLU A 118 12.92 18.99 -8.13
N TYR A 119 12.71 19.52 -9.35
CA TYR A 119 11.39 19.95 -9.79
C TYR A 119 10.39 18.79 -9.80
N MET A 120 10.80 17.62 -10.32
CA MET A 120 9.97 16.42 -10.35
C MET A 120 9.73 15.87 -8.95
N LEU A 121 10.75 15.84 -8.09
CA LEU A 121 10.66 15.37 -6.71
C LEU A 121 9.67 16.22 -5.89
N VAL A 122 9.78 17.55 -5.96
CA VAL A 122 8.86 18.45 -5.27
C VAL A 122 7.46 18.36 -5.87
N SER A 123 7.31 18.18 -7.19
CA SER A 123 6.01 17.97 -7.84
C SER A 123 5.31 16.71 -7.33
N ALA A 124 6.04 15.60 -7.20
CA ALA A 124 5.51 14.36 -6.63
C ALA A 124 5.08 14.53 -5.16
N LYS A 125 5.87 15.23 -4.35
CA LYS A 125 5.51 15.55 -2.94
C LYS A 125 4.27 16.41 -2.84
N ILE A 126 4.10 17.39 -3.73
CA ILE A 126 2.87 18.21 -3.79
C ILE A 126 1.66 17.33 -4.13
N ALA A 127 1.78 16.48 -5.16
CA ALA A 127 0.70 15.58 -5.56
C ALA A 127 0.31 14.63 -4.41
N SER A 128 1.28 14.03 -3.72
CA SER A 128 1.04 13.18 -2.55
C SER A 128 0.31 13.93 -1.43
N ALA A 129 0.73 15.15 -1.09
CA ALA A 129 0.04 15.95 -0.06
C ALA A 129 -1.40 16.33 -0.46
N LEU A 130 -1.65 16.58 -1.74
CA LEU A 130 -3.01 16.81 -2.27
C LEU A 130 -3.87 15.55 -2.21
N CYS A 131 -3.29 14.38 -2.47
CA CYS A 131 -3.95 13.10 -2.26
C CYS A 131 -4.30 12.89 -0.78
N SER A 132 -3.36 13.11 0.15
CA SER A 132 -3.63 12.98 1.59
C SER A 132 -4.77 13.90 2.06
N MET A 133 -4.82 15.15 1.59
CA MET A 133 -5.94 16.05 1.92
C MET A 133 -7.28 15.56 1.33
N THR A 134 -7.25 14.97 0.14
CA THR A 134 -8.43 14.36 -0.49
C THR A 134 -8.92 13.17 0.32
N GLU A 135 -8.03 12.29 0.76
CA GLU A 135 -8.36 11.14 1.62
C GLU A 135 -9.00 11.59 2.94
N ILE A 136 -8.46 12.64 3.59
CA ILE A 136 -9.06 13.22 4.80
C ILE A 136 -10.51 13.68 4.53
N TYR A 137 -10.80 14.27 3.36
CA TYR A 137 -12.17 14.62 2.98
C TYR A 137 -13.04 13.42 2.60
N LEU A 138 -12.46 12.29 2.20
CA LEU A 138 -13.21 11.06 1.95
C LEU A 138 -13.50 10.27 3.24
N THR A 139 -12.72 10.48 4.30
CA THR A 139 -12.88 9.78 5.58
C THR A 139 -13.35 10.70 6.70
N ASP A 140 -12.44 11.47 7.29
CA ASP A 140 -12.64 12.20 8.54
C ASP A 140 -13.58 13.41 8.36
N CYS A 141 -13.47 14.09 7.22
CA CYS A 141 -14.21 15.29 6.89
C CYS A 141 -15.34 15.03 5.87
N CYS A 142 -15.77 13.78 5.66
CA CYS A 142 -16.75 13.41 4.61
C CYS A 142 -18.15 14.03 4.79
N PHE A 143 -18.49 14.48 6.01
CA PHE A 143 -19.76 15.15 6.29
C PHE A 143 -19.70 16.67 6.11
N GLU A 144 -18.53 17.24 5.79
CA GLU A 144 -18.40 18.67 5.54
C GLU A 144 -19.05 19.03 4.18
N PRO A 145 -19.81 20.14 4.10
CA PRO A 145 -20.50 20.51 2.87
C PRO A 145 -19.56 20.82 1.70
N GLU A 146 -18.31 21.18 1.98
CA GLU A 146 -17.26 21.42 1.00
C GLU A 146 -16.48 20.16 0.57
N ALA A 147 -16.72 18.99 1.18
CA ALA A 147 -15.85 17.82 1.02
C ALA A 147 -15.69 17.39 -0.45
N GLU A 148 -16.81 17.22 -1.16
CA GLU A 148 -16.80 16.83 -2.57
C GLU A 148 -16.08 17.85 -3.45
N GLN A 149 -16.38 19.14 -3.25
CA GLN A 149 -15.72 20.22 -3.99
C GLN A 149 -14.21 20.22 -3.74
N LYS A 150 -13.78 20.01 -2.50
CA LYS A 150 -12.38 19.99 -2.11
C LYS A 150 -11.62 18.80 -2.70
N CYS A 151 -12.22 17.61 -2.72
CA CYS A 151 -11.65 16.45 -3.40
C CYS A 151 -11.38 16.74 -4.88
N GLU A 152 -12.35 17.32 -5.60
CA GLU A 152 -12.18 17.68 -7.02
C GLU A 152 -11.08 18.74 -7.21
N GLU A 153 -11.07 19.79 -6.38
CA GLU A 153 -10.07 20.87 -6.45
C GLU A 153 -8.64 20.33 -6.26
N TYR A 154 -8.42 19.50 -5.22
CA TYR A 154 -7.09 18.97 -4.92
C TYR A 154 -6.62 17.96 -5.96
N LEU A 155 -7.51 17.09 -6.46
CA LEU A 155 -7.14 16.12 -7.48
C LEU A 155 -6.89 16.77 -8.85
N GLU A 156 -7.68 17.78 -9.23
CA GLU A 156 -7.41 18.57 -10.44
C GLU A 156 -6.02 19.23 -10.34
N GLN A 157 -5.70 19.82 -9.19
CA GLN A 157 -4.38 20.39 -8.96
C GLN A 157 -3.28 19.33 -8.99
N ALA A 158 -3.48 18.17 -8.37
CA ALA A 158 -2.51 17.08 -8.34
C ALA A 158 -2.21 16.55 -9.75
N GLN A 159 -3.23 16.38 -10.59
CA GLN A 159 -3.07 15.97 -11.99
C GLN A 159 -2.30 17.00 -12.82
N GLN A 160 -2.57 18.29 -12.63
CA GLN A 160 -1.84 19.35 -13.33
C GLN A 160 -0.36 19.42 -12.93
N ILE A 161 -0.06 19.12 -11.66
CA ILE A 161 1.30 19.18 -11.12
C ILE A 161 2.11 17.93 -11.48
N SER A 162 1.49 16.76 -11.40
CA SER A 162 2.15 15.47 -11.58
C SER A 162 1.29 14.51 -12.43
N PRO A 163 1.19 14.76 -13.75
CA PRO A 163 0.29 14.01 -14.64
C PRO A 163 0.68 12.55 -14.84
N GLU A 164 1.89 12.14 -14.45
CA GLU A 164 2.40 10.78 -14.60
C GLU A 164 2.35 9.98 -13.28
N THR A 165 1.64 10.47 -12.25
CA THR A 165 1.55 9.78 -10.94
C THR A 165 0.32 8.87 -10.87
N PRO A 166 0.47 7.53 -10.82
CA PRO A 166 -0.66 6.60 -10.85
C PRO A 166 -1.61 6.75 -9.66
N GLU A 167 -1.09 7.06 -8.47
CA GLU A 167 -1.83 7.26 -7.22
C GLU A 167 -2.91 8.34 -7.36
N VAL A 168 -2.60 9.45 -8.02
CA VAL A 168 -3.56 10.55 -8.26
C VAL A 168 -4.79 10.05 -9.03
N TYR A 169 -4.57 9.21 -10.05
CA TYR A 169 -5.66 8.63 -10.82
C TYR A 169 -6.44 7.57 -10.04
N GLN A 170 -5.77 6.77 -9.20
CA GLN A 170 -6.45 5.78 -8.35
C GLN A 170 -7.39 6.47 -7.36
N LEU A 171 -6.92 7.53 -6.71
CA LEU A 171 -7.74 8.31 -5.79
C LEU A 171 -8.87 9.06 -6.52
N LEU A 172 -8.62 9.60 -7.72
CA LEU A 172 -9.69 10.18 -8.53
C LEU A 172 -10.74 9.15 -8.94
N ALA A 173 -10.35 7.92 -9.27
CA ALA A 173 -11.31 6.86 -9.52
C ALA A 173 -12.15 6.55 -8.28
N SER A 174 -11.55 6.50 -7.09
CA SER A 174 -12.27 6.35 -5.81
C SER A 174 -13.31 7.46 -5.60
N VAL A 175 -12.94 8.72 -5.87
CA VAL A 175 -13.89 9.86 -5.84
C VAL A 175 -15.02 9.68 -6.86
N ARG A 176 -14.73 9.20 -8.07
CA ARG A 176 -15.77 8.94 -9.08
C ARG A 176 -16.71 7.82 -8.64
N LEU A 177 -16.22 6.79 -7.97
CA LEU A 177 -17.06 5.72 -7.41
C LEU A 177 -18.00 6.23 -6.31
N SER A 178 -17.50 7.07 -5.39
CA SER A 178 -18.36 7.69 -4.36
C SER A 178 -19.44 8.60 -4.96
N GLN A 179 -19.16 9.21 -6.11
CA GLN A 179 -20.11 9.99 -6.92
C GLN A 179 -21.04 9.14 -7.82
N GLN A 180 -20.94 7.80 -7.78
CA GLN A 180 -21.69 6.87 -8.65
C GLN A 180 -21.39 7.03 -10.16
N ARG A 181 -20.18 7.50 -10.49
CA ARG A 181 -19.70 7.74 -11.87
C ARG A 181 -18.78 6.61 -12.33
N ASN A 182 -19.30 5.37 -12.33
CA ASN A 182 -18.51 4.16 -12.54
C ASN A 182 -17.79 4.11 -13.91
N GLU A 183 -18.43 4.57 -14.99
CA GLU A 183 -17.82 4.59 -16.33
C GLU A 183 -16.57 5.49 -16.39
N GLU A 184 -16.60 6.60 -15.66
CA GLU A 184 -15.45 7.50 -15.55
C GLU A 184 -14.36 6.89 -14.69
N ALA A 185 -14.71 6.24 -13.58
CA ALA A 185 -13.76 5.53 -12.73
C ALA A 185 -12.99 4.46 -13.51
N VAL A 186 -13.69 3.67 -14.34
CA VAL A 186 -13.08 2.67 -15.25
C VAL A 186 -12.05 3.33 -16.17
N SER A 187 -12.44 4.42 -16.83
CA SER A 187 -11.57 5.13 -17.78
C SER A 187 -10.31 5.68 -17.08
N ILE A 188 -10.47 6.20 -15.86
CA ILE A 188 -9.38 6.75 -15.06
C ILE A 188 -8.43 5.66 -14.55
N LEU A 189 -8.95 4.51 -14.11
CA LEU A 189 -8.09 3.39 -13.68
C LEU A 189 -7.31 2.79 -14.83
N GLN A 190 -7.91 2.69 -16.02
CA GLN A 190 -7.19 2.31 -17.24
C GLN A 190 -6.04 3.28 -17.53
N GLN A 191 -6.26 4.59 -17.37
CA GLN A 191 -5.20 5.59 -17.49
C GLN A 191 -4.10 5.39 -16.44
N SER A 192 -4.46 5.23 -15.16
CA SER A 192 -3.51 4.96 -14.07
C SER A 192 -2.61 3.78 -14.40
N MET A 193 -3.21 2.66 -14.78
CA MET A 193 -2.55 1.42 -15.14
C MET A 193 -1.63 1.56 -16.35
N SER A 194 -2.03 2.32 -17.37
CA SER A 194 -1.23 2.53 -18.59
C SER A 194 0.14 3.17 -18.33
N LEU A 195 0.30 3.89 -17.22
CA LEU A 195 1.56 4.54 -16.84
C LEU A 195 2.64 3.55 -16.42
N TRP A 196 2.27 2.38 -15.89
CA TRP A 196 3.21 1.49 -15.20
C TRP A 196 3.07 -0.01 -15.53
N MET A 197 1.92 -0.49 -16.03
CA MET A 197 1.69 -1.95 -16.22
C MET A 197 2.69 -2.64 -17.16
N ASN A 198 3.26 -1.92 -18.13
CA ASN A 198 4.21 -2.47 -19.10
C ASN A 198 5.69 -2.26 -18.70
N LYS A 199 5.94 -1.84 -17.46
CA LYS A 199 7.30 -1.55 -16.96
C LYS A 199 7.97 -2.81 -16.44
N GLU A 200 9.30 -2.82 -16.49
CA GLU A 200 10.09 -3.92 -15.94
C GLU A 200 10.14 -3.85 -14.40
N PHE A 201 10.31 -5.01 -13.76
CA PHE A 201 10.42 -5.10 -12.31
C PHE A 201 11.51 -4.16 -11.77
N GLY A 202 11.17 -3.34 -10.78
CA GLY A 202 12.06 -2.35 -10.18
C GLY A 202 12.06 -0.97 -10.86
N ASP A 203 11.24 -0.76 -11.91
CA ASP A 203 11.03 0.59 -12.46
C ASP A 203 10.36 1.50 -11.40
N PRO A 204 10.91 2.70 -11.11
CA PRO A 204 10.36 3.62 -10.11
C PRO A 204 8.92 4.09 -10.39
N ALA A 205 8.43 3.95 -11.63
CA ALA A 205 7.05 4.29 -11.97
C ALA A 205 6.03 3.23 -11.47
N ILE A 206 6.49 2.02 -11.13
CA ILE A 206 5.62 0.99 -10.55
C ILE A 206 5.23 1.41 -9.13
N PRO A 207 3.92 1.52 -8.82
CA PRO A 207 3.48 1.89 -7.48
C PRO A 207 3.96 0.87 -6.44
N ILE A 208 4.15 1.34 -5.20
CA ILE A 208 4.51 0.46 -4.09
C ILE A 208 3.45 -0.62 -3.86
N TYR A 209 3.84 -1.69 -3.16
CA TYR A 209 3.02 -2.88 -2.98
C TYR A 209 1.60 -2.57 -2.47
N ASP A 210 1.49 -1.77 -1.41
CA ASP A 210 0.20 -1.44 -0.77
C ASP A 210 -0.71 -0.59 -1.66
N SER A 211 -0.14 0.31 -2.47
CA SER A 211 -0.90 1.08 -3.47
C SER A 211 -1.48 0.15 -4.55
N ARG A 212 -0.74 -0.88 -4.95
CA ARG A 212 -1.22 -1.90 -5.91
C ARG A 212 -2.31 -2.80 -5.29
N LEU A 213 -2.21 -3.16 -4.00
CA LEU A 213 -3.32 -3.83 -3.29
C LEU A 213 -4.59 -2.97 -3.26
N SER A 214 -4.43 -1.66 -2.99
CA SER A 214 -5.53 -0.70 -2.98
C SER A 214 -6.17 -0.57 -4.38
N LEU A 215 -5.36 -0.56 -5.44
CA LEU A 215 -5.85 -0.61 -6.81
C LEU A 215 -6.68 -1.89 -7.08
N VAL A 216 -6.23 -3.06 -6.61
CA VAL A 216 -6.99 -4.31 -6.80
C VAL A 216 -8.38 -4.19 -6.19
N ARG A 217 -8.50 -3.62 -4.98
CA ARG A 217 -9.81 -3.38 -4.34
C ARG A 217 -10.73 -2.55 -5.23
N LEU A 218 -10.23 -1.45 -5.80
CA LEU A 218 -10.97 -0.60 -6.74
C LEU A 218 -11.38 -1.36 -8.01
N LEU A 219 -10.48 -2.17 -8.58
CA LEU A 219 -10.75 -2.96 -9.78
C LEU A 219 -11.83 -4.02 -9.54
N LEU A 220 -11.82 -4.67 -8.37
CA LEU A 220 -12.84 -5.65 -8.01
C LEU A 220 -14.21 -4.99 -7.77
N GLU A 221 -14.24 -3.81 -7.16
CA GLU A 221 -15.49 -3.05 -6.93
C GLU A 221 -16.24 -2.72 -8.24
N ILE A 222 -15.50 -2.47 -9.33
CA ILE A 222 -16.06 -2.18 -10.66
C ILE A 222 -16.13 -3.39 -11.59
N GLY A 223 -15.76 -4.58 -11.12
CA GLY A 223 -15.79 -5.81 -11.91
C GLY A 223 -14.71 -5.94 -12.98
N MET A 224 -13.60 -5.21 -12.87
CA MET A 224 -12.43 -5.33 -13.76
C MET A 224 -11.51 -6.50 -13.33
N PHE A 225 -12.05 -7.72 -13.34
CA PHE A 225 -11.37 -8.91 -12.81
C PHE A 225 -10.08 -9.27 -13.56
N GLU A 226 -10.05 -9.18 -14.89
CA GLU A 226 -8.86 -9.51 -15.70
C GLU A 226 -7.66 -8.63 -15.29
N GLN A 227 -7.89 -7.33 -15.13
CA GLN A 227 -6.86 -6.39 -14.69
C GLN A 227 -6.49 -6.63 -13.24
N ALA A 228 -7.47 -6.93 -12.37
CA ALA A 228 -7.21 -7.27 -10.97
C ALA A 228 -6.27 -8.48 -10.84
N PHE A 229 -6.52 -9.56 -11.58
CA PHE A 229 -5.64 -10.73 -11.61
C PHE A 229 -4.24 -10.40 -12.13
N THR A 230 -4.13 -9.57 -13.17
CA THR A 230 -2.82 -9.14 -13.69
C THR A 230 -1.99 -8.43 -12.62
N VAL A 231 -2.62 -7.55 -11.83
CA VAL A 231 -1.94 -6.84 -10.73
C VAL A 231 -1.60 -7.80 -9.59
N LEU A 232 -2.54 -8.67 -9.21
CA LEU A 232 -2.35 -9.69 -8.17
C LEU A 232 -1.18 -10.64 -8.52
N GLU A 233 -1.03 -11.07 -9.78
CA GLU A 233 0.08 -11.93 -10.21
C GLU A 233 1.44 -11.22 -10.08
N GLY A 234 1.47 -9.92 -10.35
CA GLY A 234 2.66 -9.10 -10.13
C GLY A 234 3.03 -9.02 -8.65
N LEU A 235 2.04 -8.80 -7.79
CA LEU A 235 2.20 -8.75 -6.33
C LEU A 235 2.66 -10.10 -5.76
N GLN A 236 2.06 -11.21 -6.21
CA GLN A 236 2.43 -12.55 -5.77
C GLN A 236 3.89 -12.89 -6.09
N LYS A 237 4.38 -12.49 -7.27
CA LYS A 237 5.79 -12.70 -7.67
C LYS A 237 6.77 -11.89 -6.79
N GLU A 238 6.32 -10.76 -6.28
CA GLU A 238 7.14 -9.87 -5.45
C GLU A 238 7.16 -10.31 -3.98
N ASN A 239 5.99 -10.61 -3.41
CA ASN A 239 5.84 -11.12 -2.05
C ASN A 239 4.52 -11.89 -1.92
N ASP A 240 4.60 -13.18 -1.64
CA ASP A 240 3.45 -14.07 -1.43
C ASP A 240 3.10 -14.30 0.05
N GLN A 241 3.82 -13.66 0.99
CA GLN A 241 3.58 -13.77 2.43
C GLN A 241 2.68 -12.64 2.95
N VAL A 242 1.71 -12.21 2.14
CA VAL A 242 0.78 -11.11 2.47
C VAL A 242 -0.65 -11.64 2.54
N VAL A 243 -1.33 -11.40 3.67
CA VAL A 243 -2.69 -11.92 3.89
C VAL A 243 -3.68 -11.32 2.90
N ASP A 244 -3.66 -10.00 2.73
CA ASP A 244 -4.51 -9.24 1.80
C ASP A 244 -4.42 -9.75 0.36
N LEU A 245 -3.23 -10.13 -0.10
CA LEU A 245 -3.02 -10.65 -1.46
C LEU A 245 -3.92 -11.87 -1.70
N TRP A 246 -3.83 -12.86 -0.81
CA TRP A 246 -4.56 -14.11 -0.94
C TRP A 246 -6.05 -13.95 -0.67
N TYR A 247 -6.41 -13.06 0.24
CA TYR A 247 -7.81 -12.69 0.43
C TYR A 247 -8.40 -12.08 -0.85
N LEU A 248 -7.69 -11.15 -1.51
CA LEU A 248 -8.17 -10.50 -2.73
C LEU A 248 -8.25 -11.46 -3.92
N TYR A 249 -7.32 -12.41 -4.05
CA TYR A 249 -7.46 -13.54 -4.99
C TYR A 249 -8.74 -14.34 -4.70
N GLY A 250 -8.92 -14.74 -3.44
CA GLY A 250 -10.07 -15.51 -3.00
C GLY A 250 -11.40 -14.78 -3.27
N TRP A 251 -11.45 -13.50 -2.97
CA TRP A 251 -12.59 -12.63 -3.23
C TRP A 251 -12.88 -12.49 -4.73
N ALA A 252 -11.85 -12.28 -5.55
CA ALA A 252 -11.99 -12.17 -7.00
C ALA A 252 -12.62 -13.44 -7.61
N TYR A 253 -12.09 -14.61 -7.23
CA TYR A 253 -12.63 -15.89 -7.68
C TYR A 253 -14.04 -16.16 -7.15
N TYR A 254 -14.31 -15.82 -5.87
CA TYR A 254 -15.65 -15.94 -5.30
C TYR A 254 -16.68 -15.16 -6.13
N CYS A 255 -16.40 -13.89 -6.42
CA CYS A 255 -17.26 -13.03 -7.23
C CYS A 255 -17.49 -13.59 -8.64
N LEU A 256 -16.44 -14.11 -9.31
CA LEU A 256 -16.61 -14.74 -10.63
C LEU A 256 -17.51 -15.98 -10.58
N GLY A 257 -17.42 -16.78 -9.53
CA GLY A 257 -18.31 -17.94 -9.35
C GLY A 257 -19.74 -17.55 -8.96
N ASP A 258 -19.93 -16.45 -8.23
CA ASP A 258 -21.25 -15.95 -7.80
C ASP A 258 -22.03 -15.24 -8.92
N ASP A 259 -21.37 -14.87 -10.02
CA ASP A 259 -22.03 -14.23 -11.17
C ASP A 259 -23.14 -15.12 -11.75
N GLU A 260 -24.28 -14.50 -12.08
CA GLU A 260 -25.48 -15.19 -12.59
C GLU A 260 -25.28 -15.80 -13.98
N HIS A 261 -24.31 -15.30 -14.75
CA HIS A 261 -24.00 -15.77 -16.10
C HIS A 261 -22.97 -16.90 -16.12
N THR A 262 -22.27 -17.13 -15.02
CA THR A 262 -21.26 -18.18 -14.87
C THR A 262 -21.94 -19.56 -14.88
N SER A 263 -21.45 -20.48 -15.72
CA SER A 263 -21.98 -21.84 -15.77
C SER A 263 -21.69 -22.59 -14.47
N GLN A 264 -22.43 -23.67 -14.21
CA GLN A 264 -22.23 -24.46 -12.99
C GLN A 264 -20.81 -25.07 -12.89
N GLU A 265 -20.23 -25.47 -14.02
CA GLU A 265 -18.88 -26.04 -14.08
C GLU A 265 -17.81 -24.96 -13.81
N GLU A 266 -17.94 -23.79 -14.44
CA GLU A 266 -17.04 -22.65 -14.19
C GLU A 266 -17.14 -22.15 -12.75
N ARG A 267 -18.37 -22.08 -12.21
CA ARG A 267 -18.60 -21.72 -10.80
C ARG A 267 -17.87 -22.66 -9.87
N GLN A 268 -17.92 -23.97 -10.15
CA GLN A 268 -17.23 -24.95 -9.34
C GLN A 268 -15.72 -24.70 -9.34
N GLY A 269 -15.11 -24.52 -10.52
CA GLY A 269 -13.67 -24.23 -10.63
C GLY A 269 -13.28 -22.93 -9.90
N HIS A 270 -14.02 -21.85 -10.13
CA HIS A 270 -13.77 -20.58 -9.45
C HIS A 270 -13.89 -20.69 -7.93
N TRP A 271 -14.87 -21.41 -7.40
CA TRP A 271 -15.02 -21.56 -5.96
C TRP A 271 -13.99 -22.53 -5.34
N GLU A 272 -13.47 -23.49 -6.10
CA GLU A 272 -12.28 -24.26 -5.69
C GLU A 272 -11.05 -23.34 -5.56
N ASP A 273 -10.75 -22.55 -6.58
CA ASP A 273 -9.64 -21.58 -6.56
C ASP A 273 -9.81 -20.54 -5.43
N ALA A 274 -11.04 -20.05 -5.24
CA ALA A 274 -11.37 -19.11 -4.18
C ALA A 274 -11.06 -19.71 -2.80
N ARG A 275 -11.50 -20.94 -2.54
CA ARG A 275 -11.25 -21.63 -1.27
C ARG A 275 -9.76 -21.77 -1.01
N ASP A 276 -8.99 -22.23 -1.98
CA ASP A 276 -7.55 -22.46 -1.82
C ASP A 276 -6.80 -21.16 -1.48
N CYS A 277 -7.19 -20.05 -2.11
CA CYS A 277 -6.66 -18.72 -1.80
C CYS A 277 -7.07 -18.24 -0.40
N LEU A 278 -8.34 -18.38 -0.02
CA LEU A 278 -8.84 -17.98 1.29
C LEU A 278 -8.25 -18.81 2.43
N GLU A 279 -8.05 -20.12 2.24
CA GLU A 279 -7.36 -20.98 3.19
C GLU A 279 -5.90 -20.56 3.38
N THR A 280 -5.25 -20.15 2.29
CA THR A 280 -3.90 -19.57 2.34
C THR A 280 -3.88 -18.26 3.14
N ALA A 281 -4.85 -17.37 2.92
CA ALA A 281 -5.01 -16.13 3.69
C ALA A 281 -5.20 -16.42 5.20
N VAL A 282 -6.12 -17.33 5.55
CA VAL A 282 -6.38 -17.76 6.94
C VAL A 282 -5.13 -18.35 7.58
N LYS A 283 -4.36 -19.15 6.84
CA LYS A 283 -3.09 -19.71 7.34
C LYS A 283 -2.07 -18.61 7.60
N LEU A 284 -1.89 -17.68 6.66
CA LEU A 284 -0.93 -16.58 6.76
C LEU A 284 -1.27 -15.62 7.91
N PHE A 285 -2.55 -15.40 8.18
CA PHE A 285 -3.01 -14.61 9.32
C PHE A 285 -2.40 -15.10 10.64
N TYR A 286 -2.27 -16.42 10.82
CA TYR A 286 -1.66 -17.01 12.01
C TYR A 286 -0.13 -17.06 11.97
N THR A 287 0.48 -17.17 10.79
CA THR A 287 1.94 -17.37 10.67
C THR A 287 2.72 -16.08 10.56
N VAL A 288 2.24 -15.11 9.77
CA VAL A 288 2.88 -13.81 9.55
C VAL A 288 2.28 -12.76 10.50
N GLY A 289 0.99 -12.89 10.81
CA GLY A 289 0.25 -11.91 11.60
C GLY A 289 -0.43 -10.86 10.72
N SER A 290 -1.68 -10.57 11.04
CA SER A 290 -2.45 -9.42 10.53
C SER A 290 -3.38 -8.98 11.65
N ASP A 291 -3.70 -7.69 11.70
CA ASP A 291 -4.62 -7.09 12.65
C ASP A 291 -6.06 -6.95 12.11
N ASP A 292 -6.28 -7.28 10.84
CA ASP A 292 -7.60 -7.22 10.20
C ASP A 292 -8.43 -8.47 10.51
N GLN A 293 -9.03 -8.48 11.71
CA GLN A 293 -9.93 -9.54 12.14
C GLN A 293 -11.18 -9.65 11.25
N ALA A 294 -11.65 -8.55 10.65
CA ALA A 294 -12.84 -8.56 9.81
C ALA A 294 -12.58 -9.31 8.50
N MET A 295 -11.42 -9.09 7.87
CA MET A 295 -10.98 -9.84 6.71
C MET A 295 -10.80 -11.34 7.02
N PHE A 296 -10.26 -11.66 8.20
CA PHE A 296 -10.13 -13.04 8.64
C PHE A 296 -11.49 -13.72 8.79
N ASP A 297 -12.43 -13.10 9.50
CA ASP A 297 -13.78 -13.63 9.72
C ASP A 297 -14.53 -13.82 8.40
N HIS A 298 -14.42 -12.84 7.48
CA HIS A 298 -15.03 -12.93 6.16
C HIS A 298 -14.43 -14.06 5.32
N SER A 299 -13.11 -14.26 5.38
CA SER A 299 -12.46 -15.38 4.70
C SER A 299 -13.02 -16.73 5.16
N GLN A 300 -13.24 -16.90 6.46
CA GLN A 300 -13.84 -18.11 7.03
C GLN A 300 -15.30 -18.28 6.61
N GLU A 301 -16.07 -17.20 6.56
CA GLU A 301 -17.46 -17.21 6.09
C GLU A 301 -17.55 -17.67 4.64
N LEU A 302 -16.73 -17.09 3.75
CA LEU A 302 -16.70 -17.45 2.33
C LEU A 302 -16.31 -18.92 2.14
N ILE A 303 -15.29 -19.42 2.85
CA ILE A 303 -14.93 -20.85 2.84
C ILE A 303 -16.13 -21.72 3.25
N ALA A 304 -16.87 -21.32 4.29
CA ALA A 304 -18.04 -22.07 4.76
C ALA A 304 -19.20 -22.05 3.75
N ILE A 305 -19.39 -20.94 3.02
CA ILE A 305 -20.37 -20.83 1.93
C ILE A 305 -19.97 -21.74 0.77
N ILE A 306 -18.72 -21.63 0.32
CA ILE A 306 -18.17 -22.43 -0.78
C ILE A 306 -18.33 -23.93 -0.46
N ASN A 307 -17.94 -24.37 0.73
CA ASN A 307 -17.98 -25.78 1.12
C ASN A 307 -19.39 -26.40 1.14
N GLN A 308 -20.46 -25.58 1.20
CA GLN A 308 -21.84 -26.07 1.10
C GLN A 308 -22.21 -26.47 -0.33
N VAL A 309 -21.56 -25.88 -1.33
CA VAL A 309 -21.87 -26.06 -2.76
C VAL A 309 -20.78 -26.87 -3.46
N VAL A 310 -19.53 -26.62 -3.11
CA VAL A 310 -18.33 -27.26 -3.63
C VAL A 310 -17.54 -27.85 -2.46
N PRO A 311 -17.84 -29.09 -2.06
CA PRO A 311 -17.14 -29.75 -0.96
C PRO A 311 -15.64 -29.82 -1.22
N PRO A 312 -14.79 -29.82 -0.17
CA PRO A 312 -13.38 -30.06 -0.33
C PRO A 312 -13.14 -31.42 -0.96
N SER A 313 -12.27 -31.44 -1.98
CA SER A 313 -11.77 -32.68 -2.56
C SER A 313 -11.14 -33.53 -1.46
N ALA A 314 -11.44 -34.82 -1.42
CA ALA A 314 -10.84 -35.73 -0.44
C ALA A 314 -9.31 -35.62 -0.51
N PRO A 315 -8.60 -35.63 0.65
CA PRO A 315 -7.14 -35.52 0.67
C PRO A 315 -6.51 -36.55 -0.27
N GLU A 316 -5.43 -36.18 -0.95
CA GLU A 316 -4.75 -37.02 -1.97
C GLU A 316 -4.44 -38.45 -1.48
N GLU A 317 -4.27 -38.63 -0.16
CA GLU A 317 -4.06 -39.95 0.47
C GLU A 317 -5.26 -40.91 0.33
N GLU A 318 -6.50 -40.41 0.26
CA GLU A 318 -7.71 -41.24 0.06
C GLU A 318 -7.96 -41.56 -1.43
N GLN A 319 -7.55 -40.67 -2.33
CA GLN A 319 -7.68 -40.87 -3.78
C GLN A 319 -6.72 -41.94 -4.29
N GLN A 320 -5.50 -42.03 -3.73
CA GLN A 320 -4.55 -43.12 -4.02
C GLN A 320 -5.04 -44.48 -3.50
N GLN A 321 -5.73 -44.52 -2.36
CA GLN A 321 -6.32 -45.75 -1.82
C GLN A 321 -7.53 -46.22 -2.65
N GLN A 322 -8.33 -45.30 -3.19
CA GLN A 322 -9.45 -45.67 -4.08
C GLN A 322 -8.98 -46.19 -5.44
N GLN A 323 -7.89 -45.65 -6.01
CA GLN A 323 -7.30 -46.19 -7.24
C GLN A 323 -6.63 -47.56 -7.04
N GLN A 324 -6.05 -47.83 -5.86
CA GLN A 324 -5.55 -49.17 -5.53
C GLN A 324 -6.66 -50.19 -5.23
N ALA A 325 -7.83 -49.74 -4.74
CA ALA A 325 -8.95 -50.63 -4.45
C ALA A 325 -9.75 -51.06 -5.70
N THR A 326 -9.60 -50.37 -6.84
CA THR A 326 -10.24 -50.74 -8.12
C THR A 326 -9.32 -51.46 -9.09
N GLY A 327 -8.09 -51.80 -8.67
CA GLY A 327 -7.01 -52.29 -9.53
C GLY A 327 -6.66 -53.77 -9.42
N ASP A 328 -7.51 -54.62 -8.85
CA ASP A 328 -7.33 -56.09 -8.85
C ASP A 328 -8.62 -56.76 -9.36
N ASP A 329 -8.64 -57.02 -10.67
CA ASP A 329 -9.26 -58.19 -11.32
C ASP A 329 -9.02 -58.06 -12.84
N ILE A 330 -7.76 -58.17 -13.25
CA ILE A 330 -7.44 -58.60 -14.62
C ILE A 330 -6.72 -59.93 -14.47
N ASP A 331 -7.50 -61.02 -14.52
CA ASP A 331 -7.00 -62.37 -14.73
C ASP A 331 -6.12 -62.38 -15.99
N PHE A 332 -4.81 -62.52 -15.77
CA PHE A 332 -3.87 -62.94 -16.81
C PHE A 332 -4.04 -64.45 -16.97
N ASP A 333 -4.86 -64.87 -17.94
CA ASP A 333 -4.77 -66.22 -18.51
C ASP A 333 -3.46 -66.31 -19.28
N ASP A 334 -2.42 -66.78 -18.58
CA ASP A 334 -1.14 -67.24 -19.15
C ASP A 334 -1.35 -68.71 -19.55
N ASP A 335 -1.65 -68.97 -20.82
CA ASP A 335 -1.52 -70.29 -21.43
C ASP A 335 -0.98 -70.10 -22.85
N ASP A 336 0.33 -70.19 -22.99
CA ASP A 336 0.94 -70.62 -24.24
C ASP A 336 2.12 -71.56 -24.01
N ASP A 337 2.20 -72.55 -24.91
CA ASP A 337 3.34 -73.36 -25.32
C ASP A 337 3.70 -74.66 -24.55
N ASP A 338 3.19 -75.80 -25.08
CA ASP A 338 3.79 -76.51 -26.25
C ASP A 338 3.99 -78.04 -26.11
N ALA A 339 3.78 -78.70 -27.26
CA ALA A 339 4.39 -79.95 -27.76
C ALA A 339 3.90 -81.37 -27.34
N MET A 340 3.38 -82.05 -28.38
CA MET A 340 3.63 -83.43 -28.85
C MET A 340 2.60 -84.55 -28.57
N GLU A 341 1.93 -84.99 -29.65
CA GLU A 341 1.89 -86.42 -30.01
C GLU A 341 1.69 -86.63 -31.52
N MET A 342 2.69 -87.30 -32.13
CA MET A 342 2.78 -88.01 -33.42
C MET A 342 2.72 -87.27 -34.77
#